data_AF-A0A0C4EIC1-F1
#
_entry.id   AF-A0A0C4EIC1-F1
#
_cell.length_a   1.000
_cell.length_b   1.000
_cell.length_c   1.000
_cell.angle_alpha   90.00
_cell.angle_beta   90.00
_cell.angle_gamma   90.00
#
_symmetry.space_group_name_H-M   'P 1'
#
loop_
_entity.id
_entity.type
_entity.pdbx_description
1 polymer ?
#
loop_
_entity_poly.entity_id
_entity_poly.type
_entity_poly.pdbx_seq_one_letter_code
_entity_poly.pdbx_strand_id
1 'polypeptide(L)'
;MLNDTKENPPTHTSVALQPLTSASTAKISTARLPILKAPGADSNFLNWKKVVLRVFKSAKVNHVLTSVAANLRPHTWEEDNDLVCAVLVQIVDEANLRHLADEDNAAKIWDDLSRAHQDSSTGGRVYWIRKLVNARMEGSDINSHIETLANYYERLNSLVTPENP
;
A
#
# COMPACT_ATOMS: atom_id res chain seq x y z
N MET A 1 -38.36 73.05 6.15
CA MET A 1 -37.69 72.09 7.05
C MET A 1 -38.42 70.76 6.92
N LEU A 2 -37.66 69.67 6.70
CA LEU A 2 -37.86 68.25 7.09
C LEU A 2 -39.28 67.63 7.02
N ASN A 3 -39.53 66.40 6.59
CA ASN A 3 -38.69 65.24 6.26
C ASN A 3 -39.54 64.20 5.51
N ASP A 4 -38.95 63.55 4.51
CA ASP A 4 -39.35 62.23 3.98
C ASP A 4 -38.98 61.13 4.99
N THR A 5 -39.86 60.17 5.25
CA THR A 5 -39.44 58.81 5.63
C THR A 5 -40.51 57.79 5.26
N LYS A 6 -40.21 56.99 4.23
CA LYS A 6 -40.96 55.81 3.79
C LYS A 6 -40.31 54.60 4.47
N GLU A 7 -41.07 53.86 5.27
CA GLU A 7 -40.59 52.62 5.89
C GLU A 7 -40.31 51.54 4.83
N ASN A 8 -39.11 50.97 4.88
CA ASN A 8 -38.76 49.69 4.25
C ASN A 8 -38.55 48.66 5.36
N PRO A 9 -39.03 47.41 5.22
CA PRO A 9 -38.78 46.35 6.20
C PRO A 9 -37.34 45.80 6.06
N PRO A 10 -36.71 45.31 7.15
CA PRO A 10 -35.33 44.87 7.13
C PRO A 10 -35.20 43.43 6.63
N THR A 11 -34.39 43.24 5.59
CA THR A 11 -33.92 41.92 5.14
C THR A 11 -32.80 41.44 6.05
N HIS A 12 -33.11 40.65 7.08
CA HIS A 12 -32.08 39.90 7.81
C HIS A 12 -31.81 38.57 7.10
N THR A 13 -30.84 38.57 6.19
CA THR A 13 -30.26 37.34 5.64
C THR A 13 -29.39 36.69 6.71
N SER A 14 -29.93 35.67 7.38
CA SER A 14 -29.17 34.76 8.23
C SER A 14 -28.20 33.94 7.37
N VAL A 15 -26.93 34.32 7.35
CA VAL A 15 -25.86 33.49 6.78
C VAL A 15 -25.59 32.36 7.77
N ALA A 16 -26.12 31.17 7.48
CA ALA A 16 -25.71 29.95 8.15
C ALA A 16 -24.25 29.66 7.79
N LEU A 17 -23.33 29.89 8.73
CA LEU A 17 -21.97 29.38 8.66
C LEU A 17 -22.04 27.86 8.87
N GLN A 18 -22.20 27.11 7.78
CA GLN A 18 -21.90 25.68 7.80
C GLN A 18 -20.40 25.51 8.08
N PRO A 19 -19.99 24.65 9.03
CA PRO A 19 -18.59 24.27 9.15
C PRO A 19 -18.20 23.54 7.88
N LEU A 20 -17.35 24.17 7.07
CA LEU A 20 -16.75 23.55 5.90
C LEU A 20 -15.62 22.64 6.38
N THR A 21 -15.97 21.50 6.97
CA THR A 21 -15.02 20.39 7.17
C THR A 21 -15.41 19.26 6.23
N SER A 22 -15.34 19.54 4.92
CA SER A 22 -15.16 18.49 3.94
C SER A 22 -13.72 18.02 4.07
N ALA A 23 -13.46 17.15 5.05
CA ALA A 23 -12.28 16.30 4.98
C ALA A 23 -12.43 15.50 3.68
N SER A 24 -11.61 15.83 2.69
CA SER A 24 -11.55 15.08 1.43
C SER A 24 -11.12 13.67 1.79
N THR A 25 -12.07 12.73 1.87
CA THR A 25 -11.78 11.31 2.01
C THR A 25 -11.00 10.94 0.76
N ALA A 26 -9.70 10.65 0.92
CA ALA A 26 -8.84 10.31 -0.20
C ALA A 26 -9.37 9.05 -0.89
N LYS A 27 -10.07 9.21 -2.01
CA LYS A 27 -10.58 8.07 -2.79
C LYS A 27 -9.42 7.40 -3.52
N ILE A 28 -8.91 6.32 -2.94
CA ILE A 28 -7.94 5.46 -3.62
C ILE A 28 -8.70 4.70 -4.72
N SER A 29 -8.30 4.91 -5.98
CA SER A 29 -8.84 4.14 -7.09
C SER A 29 -8.09 2.82 -7.22
N THR A 30 -8.80 1.69 -7.07
CA THR A 30 -8.24 0.34 -7.19
C THR A 30 -8.24 -0.18 -8.62
N ALA A 31 -9.05 0.41 -9.53
CA ALA A 31 -9.24 -0.06 -10.91
C ALA A 31 -7.96 -0.15 -11.76
N ARG A 32 -6.88 0.51 -11.34
CA ARG A 32 -5.58 0.51 -12.03
C ARG A 32 -4.46 -0.15 -11.22
N LEU A 33 -4.76 -0.67 -10.03
CA LEU A 33 -3.77 -1.31 -9.20
C LEU A 33 -3.50 -2.74 -9.69
N PRO A 34 -2.24 -3.20 -9.66
CA PRO A 34 -1.93 -4.57 -10.01
C PRO A 34 -2.58 -5.52 -9.00
N ILE A 35 -3.09 -6.65 -9.48
CA ILE A 35 -3.50 -7.75 -8.61
C ILE A 35 -2.25 -8.51 -8.15
N LEU A 36 -2.14 -8.77 -6.84
CA LEU A 36 -1.09 -9.62 -6.28
C LEU A 36 -1.37 -11.06 -6.68
N LYS A 37 -0.50 -11.64 -7.51
CA LYS A 37 -0.57 -13.05 -7.91
C LYS A 37 -0.31 -13.97 -6.72
N ALA A 38 -0.56 -15.26 -6.88
CA ALA A 38 -0.25 -16.27 -5.88
C ALA A 38 1.24 -16.24 -5.46
N PRO A 39 1.57 -16.69 -4.22
CA PRO A 39 2.95 -16.86 -3.79
C PRO A 39 3.69 -17.92 -4.61
N GLY A 40 5.01 -17.75 -4.75
CA GLY A 40 5.87 -18.67 -5.51
C GLY A 40 6.84 -17.96 -6.45
N ALA A 41 7.47 -18.73 -7.34
CA ALA A 41 8.50 -18.25 -8.26
C ALA A 41 8.01 -17.09 -9.16
N ASP A 42 6.75 -17.16 -9.60
CA ASP A 42 6.14 -16.18 -10.51
C ASP A 42 5.43 -15.03 -9.79
N SER A 43 5.56 -14.96 -8.46
CA SER A 43 4.92 -13.90 -7.68
C SER A 43 5.40 -12.52 -8.12
N ASN A 44 4.47 -11.60 -8.38
CA ASN A 44 4.76 -10.19 -8.70
C ASN A 44 4.93 -9.30 -7.45
N PHE A 45 5.07 -9.89 -6.25
CA PHE A 45 5.01 -9.16 -4.97
C PHE A 45 5.92 -7.93 -4.90
N LEU A 46 7.18 -8.01 -5.36
CA LEU A 46 8.09 -6.85 -5.27
C LEU A 46 7.59 -5.65 -6.10
N ASN A 47 7.08 -5.90 -7.31
CA ASN A 47 6.54 -4.85 -8.17
C ASN A 47 5.20 -4.35 -7.62
N TRP A 48 4.33 -5.26 -7.19
CA TRP A 48 3.07 -4.95 -6.54
C TRP A 48 3.29 -4.05 -5.31
N LYS A 49 4.20 -4.43 -4.41
CA LYS A 49 4.58 -3.69 -3.20
C LYS A 49 5.04 -2.28 -3.52
N LYS A 50 5.92 -2.12 -4.53
CA LYS A 50 6.41 -0.80 -4.98
C LYS A 50 5.26 0.11 -5.42
N VAL A 51 4.34 -0.39 -6.26
CA VAL A 51 3.20 0.37 -6.79
C VAL A 51 2.20 0.74 -5.69
N VAL A 52 1.78 -0.26 -4.90
CA VAL A 52 0.77 -0.08 -3.85
C VAL A 52 1.27 0.87 -2.76
N LEU A 53 2.52 0.71 -2.32
CA LEU A 53 3.12 1.64 -1.34
C LEU A 53 3.17 3.07 -1.87
N ARG A 54 3.44 3.28 -3.16
CA ARG A 54 3.44 4.62 -3.76
C ARG A 54 2.05 5.23 -3.78
N VAL A 55 1.02 4.44 -4.02
CA VAL A 55 -0.38 4.88 -4.01
C VAL A 55 -0.80 5.27 -2.61
N PHE A 56 -0.54 4.43 -1.61
CA PHE A 56 -0.84 4.74 -0.21
C PHE A 56 -0.07 5.96 0.31
N LYS A 57 1.19 6.15 -0.10
CA LYS A 57 1.95 7.37 0.21
C LYS A 57 1.32 8.61 -0.41
N SER A 58 0.88 8.53 -1.66
CA SER A 58 0.21 9.64 -2.36
C SER A 58 -1.12 10.01 -1.69
N ALA A 59 -1.84 9.01 -1.18
CA ALA A 59 -3.08 9.18 -0.42
C ALA A 59 -2.85 9.54 1.06
N LYS A 60 -1.60 9.57 1.54
CA LYS A 60 -1.19 9.84 2.93
C LYS A 60 -1.69 8.83 3.98
N VAL A 61 -2.13 7.66 3.54
CA VAL A 61 -2.62 6.58 4.42
C VAL A 61 -1.57 5.54 4.76
N ASN A 62 -0.35 5.62 4.19
CA ASN A 62 0.68 4.59 4.38
C ASN A 62 1.17 4.43 5.83
N HIS A 63 0.78 5.31 6.75
CA HIS A 63 1.14 5.24 8.15
C HIS A 63 0.48 4.06 8.89
N VAL A 64 -0.64 3.53 8.38
CA VAL A 64 -1.31 2.36 8.95
C VAL A 64 -0.66 1.03 8.55
N LEU A 65 0.31 1.04 7.62
CA LEU A 65 1.08 -0.15 7.24
C LEU A 65 2.17 -0.51 8.26
N THR A 66 2.35 0.30 9.30
CA THR A 66 3.28 0.03 10.39
C THR A 66 2.49 -0.06 11.68
N SER A 67 2.83 -1.03 12.52
CA SER A 67 2.18 -1.19 13.82
C SER A 67 2.42 0.04 14.69
N VAL A 68 1.34 0.63 15.19
CA VAL A 68 1.38 1.77 16.11
C VAL A 68 0.57 1.42 17.36
N ALA A 69 1.18 1.65 18.54
CA ALA A 69 0.53 1.48 19.83
C ALA A 69 -0.75 2.32 19.91
N ALA A 70 -1.82 1.77 20.49
CA ALA A 70 -3.16 2.38 20.45
C ALA A 70 -3.19 3.85 20.94
N ASN A 71 -2.39 4.17 21.96
CA ASN A 71 -2.28 5.51 22.54
C ASN A 71 -1.49 6.53 21.69
N LEU A 72 -0.80 6.08 20.64
CA LEU A 72 -0.03 6.93 19.73
C LEU A 72 -0.69 7.10 18.35
N ARG A 73 -1.87 6.49 18.16
CA ARG A 73 -2.59 6.54 16.88
C ARG A 73 -3.14 7.95 16.64
N PRO A 74 -2.95 8.51 15.42
CA PRO A 74 -3.64 9.74 15.05
C PRO A 74 -5.15 9.52 15.02
N HIS A 75 -5.92 10.60 15.12
CA HIS A 75 -7.39 10.53 15.11
C HIS A 75 -7.97 9.89 13.83
N THR A 76 -7.26 9.94 12.70
CA THR A 76 -7.69 9.34 11.43
C THR A 76 -7.33 7.86 11.30
N TRP A 77 -6.58 7.28 12.24
CA TRP A 77 -5.96 5.97 12.07
C TRP A 77 -6.96 4.87 11.76
N GLU A 78 -8.12 4.87 12.41
CA GLU A 78 -9.16 3.84 12.22
C GLU A 78 -9.78 3.92 10.82
N GLU A 79 -10.18 5.12 10.37
CA GLU A 79 -10.71 5.33 9.02
C GLU A 79 -9.67 5.00 7.94
N ASP A 80 -8.42 5.39 8.14
CA ASP A 80 -7.31 5.10 7.22
C ASP A 80 -6.97 3.60 7.19
N ASN A 81 -7.05 2.92 8.34
CA ASN A 81 -6.85 1.47 8.46
C ASN A 81 -7.93 0.72 7.67
N ASP A 82 -9.20 1.04 7.88
CA ASP A 82 -10.32 0.38 7.20
C ASP A 82 -10.27 0.59 5.69
N LEU A 83 -9.93 1.80 5.25
CA LEU A 83 -9.71 2.11 3.84
C LEU A 83 -8.58 1.25 3.25
N VAL A 84 -7.45 1.15 3.94
CA VAL A 84 -6.31 0.36 3.47
C VAL A 84 -6.61 -1.13 3.48
N CYS A 85 -7.27 -1.67 4.50
CA CYS A 85 -7.74 -3.05 4.54
C CYS A 85 -8.64 -3.37 3.34
N ALA A 86 -9.64 -2.52 3.09
CA ALA A 86 -10.56 -2.70 1.96
C ALA A 86 -9.83 -2.66 0.61
N VAL A 87 -8.85 -1.75 0.44
CA VAL A 87 -8.03 -1.69 -0.77
C VAL A 87 -7.18 -2.96 -0.93
N LEU A 88 -6.51 -3.41 0.14
CA LEU A 88 -5.65 -4.59 0.11
C LEU A 88 -6.43 -5.84 -0.30
N VAL A 89 -7.61 -6.06 0.26
CA VAL A 89 -8.50 -7.19 -0.09
C VAL A 89 -8.92 -7.15 -1.57
N GLN A 90 -9.11 -5.96 -2.16
CA GLN A 90 -9.53 -5.83 -3.56
C GLN A 90 -8.42 -6.11 -4.57
N ILE A 91 -7.14 -5.98 -4.17
CA ILE A 91 -6.00 -6.00 -5.11
C ILE A 91 -5.13 -7.26 -4.93
N VAL A 92 -5.70 -8.32 -4.38
CA VAL A 92 -5.05 -9.62 -4.21
C VAL A 92 -5.85 -10.70 -4.90
N ASP A 93 -5.14 -11.70 -5.45
CA ASP A 93 -5.75 -12.92 -5.98
C ASP A 93 -6.36 -13.77 -4.85
N GLU A 94 -7.34 -14.61 -5.18
CA GLU A 94 -8.03 -15.50 -4.23
C GLU A 94 -7.06 -16.38 -3.44
N ALA A 95 -5.96 -16.84 -4.06
CA ALA A 95 -4.95 -17.66 -3.40
C ALA A 95 -4.26 -16.97 -2.21
N ASN A 96 -4.38 -15.65 -2.11
CA ASN A 96 -3.83 -14.85 -1.02
C ASN A 96 -4.83 -14.60 0.12
N LEU A 97 -6.14 -14.85 -0.06
CA LEU A 97 -7.15 -14.56 0.96
C LEU A 97 -6.92 -15.31 2.27
N ARG A 98 -6.35 -16.52 2.21
CA ARG A 98 -5.96 -17.29 3.40
C ARG A 98 -4.91 -16.59 4.28
N HIS A 99 -4.21 -15.60 3.74
CA HIS A 99 -3.22 -14.81 4.47
C HIS A 99 -3.82 -13.52 5.05
N LEU A 100 -5.13 -13.27 4.87
CA LEU A 100 -5.84 -12.07 5.34
C LEU A 100 -6.76 -12.33 6.55
N ALA A 101 -6.76 -13.55 7.10
CA ALA A 101 -7.84 -14.07 7.96
C ALA A 101 -8.21 -13.15 9.14
N ASP A 102 -9.48 -12.70 9.17
CA ASP A 102 -10.18 -11.95 10.23
C ASP A 102 -9.46 -10.71 10.80
N GLU A 103 -8.53 -10.10 10.04
CA GLU A 103 -7.77 -8.96 10.53
C GLU A 103 -8.32 -7.61 10.06
N ASP A 104 -8.86 -6.83 11.00
CA ASP A 104 -9.12 -5.39 10.83
C ASP A 104 -7.84 -4.57 11.04
N ASN A 105 -6.71 -5.03 10.50
CA ASN A 105 -5.40 -4.39 10.70
C ASN A 105 -4.54 -4.43 9.44
N ALA A 106 -4.43 -3.27 8.79
CA ALA A 106 -3.68 -3.09 7.57
C ALA A 106 -2.19 -3.43 7.71
N ALA A 107 -1.56 -3.12 8.85
CA ALA A 107 -0.16 -3.47 9.10
C ALA A 107 0.02 -4.99 9.13
N LYS A 108 -0.89 -5.70 9.81
CA LYS A 108 -0.81 -7.16 9.91
C LYS A 108 -1.06 -7.82 8.55
N ILE A 109 -2.07 -7.38 7.80
CA ILE A 109 -2.30 -7.85 6.42
C ILE A 109 -1.04 -7.65 5.57
N TRP A 110 -0.46 -6.46 5.62
CA TRP A 110 0.74 -6.13 4.85
C TRP A 110 1.94 -7.01 5.19
N ASP A 111 2.14 -7.30 6.48
CA ASP A 111 3.19 -8.19 6.96
C ASP A 111 2.93 -9.65 6.60
N ASP A 112 1.69 -10.12 6.71
CA ASP A 112 1.27 -11.49 6.35
C ASP A 112 1.47 -11.75 4.86
N LEU A 113 1.06 -10.82 3.99
CA LEU A 113 1.36 -10.88 2.55
C LEU A 113 2.88 -10.84 2.30
N SER A 114 3.62 -9.97 2.98
CA SER A 114 5.08 -9.92 2.83
C SER A 114 5.72 -11.26 3.15
N ARG A 115 5.32 -11.90 4.26
CA ARG A 115 5.83 -13.22 4.67
C ARG A 115 5.43 -14.35 3.73
N ALA A 116 4.20 -14.33 3.23
CA ALA A 116 3.75 -15.35 2.27
C ALA A 116 4.56 -15.32 0.96
N HIS A 117 4.99 -14.13 0.54
CA HIS A 117 5.68 -13.93 -0.73
C HIS A 117 7.21 -13.87 -0.64
N GLN A 118 7.76 -13.67 0.54
CA GLN A 118 9.20 -13.54 0.76
C GLN A 118 9.67 -14.58 1.78
N ASP A 119 10.39 -15.59 1.30
CA ASP A 119 11.13 -16.49 2.18
C ASP A 119 12.41 -15.80 2.66
N SER A 120 12.31 -15.02 3.73
CA SER A 120 13.43 -14.33 4.38
C SER A 120 14.29 -15.27 5.25
N SER A 121 14.01 -16.57 5.25
CA SER A 121 14.87 -17.54 5.93
C SER A 121 16.27 -17.56 5.31
N THR A 122 17.23 -18.12 6.06
CA THR A 122 18.56 -18.41 5.50
C THR A 122 18.45 -19.32 4.27
N GLY A 123 17.47 -20.24 4.23
CA GLY A 123 17.20 -21.09 3.09
C GLY A 123 16.80 -20.30 1.83
N GLY A 124 15.84 -19.38 1.96
CA GLY A 124 15.38 -18.54 0.85
C GLY A 124 16.49 -17.63 0.31
N ARG A 125 17.30 -17.03 1.18
CA ARG A 125 18.48 -16.25 0.76
C ARG A 125 19.52 -17.10 0.04
N VAL A 126 19.89 -18.24 0.61
CA VAL A 126 20.84 -19.19 -0.02
C VAL A 126 20.31 -19.70 -1.36
N TYR A 127 19.00 -19.92 -1.48
CA TYR A 127 18.36 -20.28 -2.75
C TYR A 127 18.61 -19.22 -3.82
N TRP A 128 18.36 -17.93 -3.54
CA TRP A 128 18.61 -16.85 -4.49
C TRP A 128 20.09 -16.61 -4.77
N ILE A 129 20.98 -16.75 -3.77
CA ILE A 129 22.44 -16.73 -3.98
C ILE A 129 22.84 -17.82 -4.97
N ARG A 130 22.37 -19.06 -4.77
CA ARG A 130 22.67 -20.17 -5.68
C ARG A 130 22.13 -19.91 -7.08
N LYS A 131 20.91 -19.37 -7.22
CA LYS A 131 20.35 -18.98 -8.51
C LYS A 131 21.22 -17.93 -9.21
N LEU A 132 21.68 -16.90 -8.49
CA LEU A 132 22.50 -15.83 -9.03
C LEU A 132 23.90 -16.31 -9.46
N VAL A 133 24.59 -17.04 -8.59
CA VAL A 133 25.98 -17.49 -8.83
C VAL A 133 26.07 -18.61 -9.86
N ASN A 134 25.07 -19.50 -9.92
CA ASN A 134 25.08 -20.63 -10.85
C ASN A 134 24.38 -20.34 -12.18
N ALA A 135 23.78 -19.16 -12.35
CA ALA A 135 23.16 -18.79 -13.62
C ALA A 135 24.23 -18.73 -14.71
N ARG A 136 24.07 -19.57 -15.74
CA ARG A 136 24.89 -19.55 -16.95
C ARG A 136 24.07 -18.98 -18.09
N MET A 137 24.71 -18.22 -18.98
CA MET A 137 24.06 -17.77 -20.21
C MET A 137 23.80 -18.99 -21.09
N GLU A 138 22.54 -19.19 -21.45
CA GLU A 138 22.11 -20.18 -22.42
C GLU A 138 21.72 -19.48 -23.72
N GLY A 139 22.22 -19.97 -24.85
CA GLY A 139 21.99 -19.32 -26.15
C GLY A 139 22.80 -18.03 -26.34
N SER A 140 22.30 -17.15 -27.20
CA SER A 140 23.01 -15.94 -27.66
C SER A 140 22.38 -14.63 -27.21
N ASP A 141 21.28 -14.67 -26.44
CA ASP A 141 20.61 -13.46 -25.96
C ASP A 141 21.17 -13.02 -24.60
N ILE A 142 22.21 -12.19 -24.67
CA ILE A 142 22.85 -11.61 -23.48
C ILE A 142 21.91 -10.69 -22.69
N ASN A 143 20.98 -10.00 -23.34
CA ASN A 143 20.09 -9.05 -22.67
C ASN A 143 19.11 -9.78 -21.77
N SER A 144 18.48 -10.85 -22.29
CA SER A 144 17.62 -11.73 -21.50
C SER A 144 18.36 -12.36 -20.31
N HIS A 145 19.63 -12.74 -20.51
CA HIS A 145 20.44 -13.26 -19.41
C HIS A 145 20.72 -12.21 -18.33
N ILE A 146 21.07 -10.98 -18.71
CA ILE A 146 21.28 -9.87 -17.78
C ILE A 146 19.99 -9.55 -17.01
N GLU A 147 18.84 -9.53 -17.68
CA GLU A 147 17.54 -9.33 -17.03
C GLU A 147 17.24 -10.41 -16.00
N THR A 148 17.58 -11.66 -16.29
CA THR A 148 17.45 -12.79 -15.36
C THR A 148 18.33 -12.61 -14.12
N LEU A 149 19.61 -12.24 -14.32
CA LEU A 149 20.53 -11.97 -13.20
C LEU A 149 20.05 -10.80 -12.35
N ALA A 150 19.57 -9.73 -12.99
CA ALA A 150 19.00 -8.58 -12.30
C ALA A 150 17.77 -8.97 -11.46
N ASN A 151 16.89 -9.83 -11.99
CA ASN A 151 15.75 -10.34 -11.24
C ASN A 151 16.18 -11.12 -10.00
N TYR A 152 17.16 -12.02 -10.13
CA TYR A 152 17.69 -12.79 -9.00
C TYR A 152 18.32 -11.90 -7.94
N TYR A 153 19.07 -10.87 -8.36
CA TYR A 153 19.64 -9.88 -7.46
C TYR A 153 18.55 -9.09 -6.73
N GLU A 154 17.53 -8.60 -7.43
CA GLU A 154 16.42 -7.87 -6.80
C GLU A 154 15.69 -8.73 -5.76
N ARG A 155 15.45 -10.01 -6.08
CA ARG A 155 14.85 -10.97 -5.14
C ARG A 155 15.73 -11.15 -3.91
N LEU A 156 17.02 -11.42 -4.08
CA LEU A 156 17.96 -11.59 -2.97
C LEU A 156 18.02 -10.33 -2.09
N ASN A 157 18.21 -9.16 -2.70
CA ASN A 157 18.33 -7.89 -1.98
C ASN A 157 17.05 -7.53 -1.23
N SER A 158 15.88 -8.01 -1.69
CA SER A 158 14.61 -7.81 -0.98
C SER A 158 14.48 -8.61 0.33
N LEU A 159 15.36 -9.59 0.56
CA LEU A 159 15.37 -10.46 1.74
C LEU A 159 16.43 -10.07 2.78
N VAL A 160 17.36 -9.19 2.40
CA VAL A 160 18.42 -8.70 3.27
C VAL A 160 17.86 -7.56 4.14
N THR A 161 17.94 -7.71 5.46
CA THR A 161 17.51 -6.68 6.43
C THR A 161 18.66 -6.32 7.38
N PRO A 162 18.64 -5.18 8.09
CA PRO A 162 19.69 -4.84 9.06
C PRO A 162 19.89 -5.92 10.14
N GLU A 163 18.82 -6.59 10.54
CA GLU A 163 18.84 -7.67 11.53
C GLU A 163 19.30 -9.01 10.93
N ASN A 164 19.27 -9.11 9.60
CA ASN A 164 19.61 -10.32 8.87
C ASN A 164 20.33 -9.97 7.55
N PRO A 165 21.59 -9.51 7.65
CA PRO A 165 22.36 -9.01 6.51
C PRO A 165 22.67 -10.09 5.47
#